data_AF-A0A557SRN9-F1
#
_entry.id   AF-A0A557SRN9-F1
#
_cell.length_a   1.000
_cell.length_b   1.000
_cell.length_c   1.000
_cell.angle_alpha   90.00
_cell.angle_beta   90.00
_cell.angle_gamma   90.00
#
_symmetry.space_group_name_H-M   'P 1'
#
loop_
_entity.id
_entity.type
_entity.pdbx_description
1 polymer ?
#
loop_
_entity_poly.entity_id
_entity_poly.type
_entity_poly.pdbx_seq_one_letter_code
_entity_poly.pdbx_strand_id
1 'polypeptide(L)' 'MSNFEVDSGKNSDESSTNVEATFSCEKCGQTFNSRQELKEHSSTAH' A
#
# COMPACT_ATOMS: atom_id res chain seq x y z
N MET A 1 -24.79 32.33 -10.23
CA MET A 1 -24.83 31.17 -11.14
C MET A 1 -23.41 30.85 -11.58
N SER A 2 -23.00 29.59 -11.42
CA SER A 2 -21.90 28.90 -12.13
C SER A 2 -20.47 29.44 -11.98
N ASN A 3 -19.81 29.12 -10.87
CA ASN A 3 -18.36 29.25 -10.78
C ASN A 3 -17.71 27.86 -10.76
N PHE A 4 -17.26 27.50 -11.96
CA PHE A 4 -16.08 26.70 -12.29
C PHE A 4 -15.68 25.60 -11.30
N GLU A 5 -16.02 24.39 -11.72
CA GLU A 5 -15.49 23.11 -11.30
C GLU A 5 -13.96 23.18 -11.30
N VAL A 6 -13.37 23.26 -10.11
CA VAL A 6 -11.92 23.16 -9.96
C VAL A 6 -11.62 21.67 -9.84
N ASP A 7 -11.18 21.14 -10.98
CA ASP A 7 -10.59 19.83 -11.18
C ASP A 7 -9.98 19.30 -9.88
N SER A 8 -10.50 18.15 -9.46
CA SER A 8 -9.91 17.35 -8.39
C SER A 8 -8.53 16.95 -8.86
N GLY A 9 -7.55 17.79 -8.51
CA GLY A 9 -6.14 17.53 -8.66
C GLY A 9 -5.82 16.25 -7.93
N LYS A 10 -5.96 15.14 -8.67
CA LYS A 10 -5.31 13.87 -8.40
C LYS A 10 -3.82 14.21 -8.45
N ASN A 11 -3.30 14.61 -7.30
CA ASN A 11 -1.91 14.39 -6.97
C ASN A 11 -1.73 12.87 -6.89
N SER A 12 -1.75 12.23 -8.04
CA SER A 12 -0.99 11.01 -8.27
C SER A 12 0.46 11.49 -8.35
N ASP A 13 0.98 11.96 -7.22
CA ASP A 13 2.41 12.18 -7.09
C ASP A 13 3.01 10.77 -6.97
N GLU A 14 3.34 10.28 -8.15
CA GLU A 14 4.29 9.21 -8.39
C GLU A 14 5.58 9.58 -7.66
N SER A 15 5.69 9.17 -6.41
CA SER A 15 6.93 9.25 -5.68
C SER A 15 7.57 7.88 -5.67
N SER A 16 8.32 7.65 -6.75
CA SER A 16 9.66 7.09 -6.69
C SER A 16 9.76 5.61 -6.35
N THR A 17 10.50 4.91 -7.21
CA THR A 17 11.02 3.55 -7.09
C THR A 17 11.97 3.35 -5.89
N ASN A 18 11.56 3.74 -4.69
CA ASN A 18 11.96 3.12 -3.44
C ASN A 18 10.74 2.39 -2.89
N VAL A 19 10.27 1.39 -3.63
CA VAL A 19 9.41 0.37 -3.03
C VAL A 19 10.33 -0.37 -2.07
N GLU A 20 10.43 0.12 -0.83
CA GLU A 20 10.80 -0.74 0.27
C GLU A 20 9.81 -1.90 0.16
N ALA A 21 10.31 -3.03 -0.36
CA ALA A 21 9.50 -4.16 -0.76
C ALA A 21 8.96 -4.80 0.51
N THR A 22 7.96 -4.14 1.08
CA THR A 22 7.21 -4.59 2.23
C THR A 22 6.15 -5.54 1.73
N PHE A 23 6.00 -6.64 2.45
CA PHE A 23 5.11 -7.73 2.11
C PHE A 23 3.89 -7.62 3.01
N SER A 24 2.73 -7.34 2.42
CA SER A 24 1.48 -7.19 3.15
C SER A 24 0.73 -8.52 3.19
N CYS A 25 0.18 -8.88 4.36
CA CYS A 25 -0.68 -10.05 4.49
C CYS A 25 -2.08 -9.73 4.00
N GLU A 26 -2.59 -10.50 3.05
CA GLU A 26 -3.94 -10.27 2.48
C GLU A 26 -5.07 -10.56 3.49
N LYS A 27 -4.82 -11.45 4.46
CA LYS A 27 -5.85 -11.85 5.44
C LYS A 27 -6.07 -10.84 6.55
N CYS A 28 -5.03 -10.16 7.01
CA CYS A 28 -5.09 -9.23 8.15
C CYS A 28 -4.57 -7.82 7.84
N GLY A 29 -3.95 -7.60 6.67
CA GLY A 29 -3.38 -6.33 6.26
C GLY A 29 -2.02 -5.99 6.90
N GLN A 30 -1.40 -6.92 7.64
CA GLN A 30 -0.15 -6.66 8.34
C GLN A 30 1.03 -6.58 7.36
N THR A 31 1.87 -5.54 7.50
CA THR A 31 3.05 -5.31 6.67
C THR A 31 4.31 -5.88 7.30
N PHE A 32 5.13 -6.53 6.48
CA PHE A 32 6.38 -7.15 6.86
C PHE A 32 7.52 -6.60 6.00
N ASN A 33 8.74 -6.61 6.53
CA ASN A 33 9.92 -6.17 5.78
C ASN A 33 10.59 -7.34 5.02
N SER A 34 10.10 -8.57 5.20
CA SER A 34 10.62 -9.78 4.56
C SER A 34 9.51 -10.74 4.12
N ARG A 35 9.76 -11.46 3.01
CA ARG A 35 8.88 -12.54 2.54
C ARG A 35 8.81 -13.68 3.55
N GLN A 36 9.90 -13.94 4.27
CA GLN A 36 9.95 -15.03 5.24
C GLN A 36 8.99 -14.75 6.39
N GLU A 37 9.03 -13.55 6.96
CA GLU A 37 8.12 -13.14 8.03
C GLU A 37 6.66 -13.21 7.57
N LEU A 38 6.34 -12.72 6.37
CA LEU A 38 4.99 -12.83 5.83
C LEU A 38 4.55 -14.30 5.72
N LYS A 39 5.43 -15.18 5.22
CA LYS A 39 5.11 -16.60 5.03
C LYS A 39 4.87 -17.31 6.37
N GLU A 40 5.76 -17.10 7.34
CA GLU A 40 5.61 -17.66 8.68
C GLU A 40 4.36 -17.11 9.36
N HIS A 41 4.11 -15.80 9.29
CA HIS A 41 2.88 -15.19 9.77
C HIS A 41 1.64 -15.81 9.12
N SER A 42 1.61 -15.95 7.79
CA SER A 42 0.48 -16.54 7.07
C SER A 42 0.21 -18.00 7.42
N SER A 43 1.20 -18.71 7.96
CA SER A 43 1.10 -20.14 8.32
C SER A 43 0.84 -20.35 9.82
N THR A 44 1.18 -19.37 10.66
CA THR A 44 1.08 -19.47 12.13
C THR A 44 -0.08 -18.65 12.70
N ALA A 45 -0.43 -17.54 12.06
CA ALA A 45 -1.54 -16.67 12.46
C ALA A 45 -2.86 -16.98 11.72
N HIS A 46 -2.78 -17.71 10.60
CA HIS A 46 -3.91 -18.02 9.71
C HIS A 46 -3.85 -19.46 9.21
#